data_AF-A0A925XIE7-F1
#
_entry.id   AF-A0A925XIE7-F1
#
_cell.length_a   1.000
_cell.length_b   1.000
_cell.length_c   1.000
_cell.angle_alpha   90.00
_cell.angle_beta   90.00
_cell.angle_gamma   90.00
#
_symmetry.space_group_name_H-M   'P 1'
#
loop_
_entity.id
_entity.type
_entity.pdbx_description
1 polymer ?
#
loop_
_entity_poly.entity_id
_entity_poly.type
_entity_poly.pdbx_seq_one_letter_code
_entity_poly.pdbx_strand_id
1 'polypeptide(L)'
;MPQLEIIFIIWGVIGLSIISFISFLVSPFVAWRKGYAPYYWLFACGPVGLIVICCLRSLKRAETPEEYERMETRANLTGGILTGIALFLSFGLISLAIIG
;
A
#
# COMPACT_ATOMS: atom_id res chain seq x y z
N MET A 1 34.87 13.83 3.90
CA MET A 1 34.17 12.59 4.26
C MET A 1 32.93 12.30 3.36
N PRO A 2 32.97 12.53 2.03
CA PRO A 2 31.79 12.31 1.17
C PRO A 2 31.47 10.83 0.90
N GLN A 3 32.46 9.94 1.02
CA GLN A 3 32.30 8.51 0.74
C GLN A 3 31.38 7.81 1.75
N LEU A 4 31.38 8.23 3.02
CA LEU A 4 30.51 7.68 4.06
C LEU A 4 29.05 8.06 3.85
N GLU A 5 28.76 9.31 3.46
CA GLU A 5 27.40 9.78 3.18
C GLU A 5 26.76 9.03 2.02
N ILE A 6 27.52 8.80 0.94
CA ILE A 6 27.06 8.02 -0.22
C ILE A 6 26.69 6.59 0.19
N ILE A 7 27.50 5.95 1.04
CA ILE A 7 27.22 4.59 1.54
C ILE A 7 25.91 4.57 2.34
N PHE A 8 25.69 5.54 3.24
CA PHE A 8 24.43 5.63 4.00
C PHE A 8 23.21 5.82 3.10
N ILE A 9 23.31 6.67 2.07
CA ILE A 9 22.22 6.90 1.12
C ILE A 9 21.89 5.60 0.37
N ILE A 10 22.91 4.88 -0.12
CA ILE A 10 22.71 3.62 -0.85
C ILE A 10 22.00 2.59 0.04
N TRP A 11 22.45 2.38 1.27
CA TRP A 11 21.81 1.47 2.21
C TRP A 11 20.39 1.90 2.56
N GLY A 12 20.14 3.21 2.70
CA GLY A 12 18.81 3.76 2.93
C GLY A 12 17.85 3.46 1.78
N VAL A 13 18.29 3.66 0.54
CA VAL A 13 17.48 3.38 -0.67
C VAL A 13 17.20 1.88 -0.81
N ILE A 14 18.21 1.03 -0.60
CA ILE A 14 18.02 -0.42 -0.63
C ILE A 14 17.03 -0.86 0.46
N GLY A 15 17.20 -0.37 1.69
CA GLY A 15 16.31 -0.69 2.80
C GLY A 15 14.86 -0.29 2.52
N LEU A 16 14.63 0.94 2.04
CA LEU A 16 13.30 1.41 1.68
C LEU A 16 12.67 0.59 0.54
N SER A 17 13.47 0.17 -0.44
CA SER A 17 13.02 -0.66 -1.56
C SER A 17 12.56 -2.04 -1.09
N ILE A 18 13.32 -2.66 -0.19
CA ILE A 18 12.97 -3.96 0.41
C ILE A 18 11.67 -3.87 1.21
N ILE A 19 11.54 -2.86 2.08
CA ILE A 19 10.32 -2.66 2.89
C ILE A 19 9.11 -2.44 1.98
N SER A 20 9.27 -1.66 0.92
CA SER A 20 8.20 -1.41 -0.06
C SER A 20 7.78 -2.69 -0.78
N PHE A 21 8.75 -3.52 -1.18
CA PHE A 21 8.49 -4.82 -1.82
C PHE A 21 7.78 -5.81 -0.88
N ILE A 22 8.22 -5.90 0.38
CA ILE A 22 7.54 -6.72 1.38
C ILE A 22 6.11 -6.21 1.59
N SER A 23 5.92 -4.90 1.68
CA SER A 23 4.59 -4.31 1.86
C SER A 23 3.66 -4.59 0.69
N PHE A 24 4.18 -4.60 -0.54
CA PHE A 24 3.46 -5.00 -1.75
C PHE A 24 2.95 -6.44 -1.68
N LEU A 25 3.76 -7.38 -1.16
CA LEU A 25 3.35 -8.78 -1.02
C LEU A 25 2.40 -9.01 0.16
N VAL A 26 2.63 -8.33 1.28
CA VAL A 26 1.89 -8.58 2.53
C VAL A 26 0.52 -7.90 2.53
N SER A 27 0.38 -6.71 1.95
CA SER A 27 -0.89 -5.96 1.93
C SER A 27 -2.08 -6.75 1.35
N PRO A 28 -2.01 -7.35 0.15
CA PRO A 28 -3.10 -8.14 -0.41
C PRO A 28 -3.38 -9.40 0.43
N PHE A 29 -2.35 -10.00 1.03
CA PHE A 29 -2.53 -11.15 1.93
C PHE A 29 -3.30 -10.77 3.20
N VAL A 30 -2.96 -9.64 3.82
CA VAL A 30 -3.69 -9.11 4.98
C VAL A 30 -5.13 -8.75 4.60
N ALA A 31 -5.34 -8.18 3.41
CA ALA A 31 -6.67 -7.84 2.90
C ALA A 31 -7.56 -9.08 2.83
N TRP A 32 -7.04 -10.13 2.18
CA TRP A 32 -7.73 -11.41 2.04
C TRP A 32 -8.04 -12.04 3.40
N ARG A 33 -7.08 -12.03 4.34
CA ARG A 33 -7.28 -12.52 5.72
C ARG A 33 -8.40 -11.79 6.46
N LYS A 34 -8.57 -10.48 6.19
CA LYS A 34 -9.60 -9.62 6.77
C LYS A 34 -10.94 -9.67 6.03
N GLY A 35 -11.00 -10.36 4.89
CA GLY A 35 -12.20 -10.52 4.06
C GLY A 35 -12.38 -9.43 3.00
N TYR A 36 -11.42 -8.50 2.86
CA TYR A 36 -11.47 -7.45 1.84
C TYR A 36 -10.97 -7.96 0.48
N ALA A 37 -11.30 -7.24 -0.58
CA ALA A 37 -10.87 -7.56 -1.93
C ALA A 37 -9.37 -7.25 -2.11
N PRO A 38 -8.48 -8.25 -2.31
CA PRO A 38 -7.03 -8.06 -2.29
C PRO A 38 -6.50 -7.22 -3.46
N TYR A 39 -7.22 -7.19 -4.59
CA TYR A 39 -6.80 -6.43 -5.77
C TYR A 39 -6.81 -4.92 -5.56
N TYR A 40 -7.69 -4.38 -4.70
CA TYR A 40 -7.65 -2.97 -4.31
C TYR A 40 -6.43 -2.62 -3.43
N TRP A 41 -5.79 -3.61 -2.83
CA TRP A 41 -4.69 -3.44 -1.87
C TRP A 41 -3.32 -3.82 -2.45
N LEU A 42 -3.27 -4.30 -3.68
CA LEU A 42 -2.05 -4.77 -4.32
C LEU A 42 -1.03 -3.64 -4.50
N PHE A 43 -1.49 -2.44 -4.89
CA PHE A 43 -0.64 -1.26 -5.08
C PHE A 43 -0.89 -0.17 -4.03
N ALA A 44 -1.44 -0.52 -2.87
CA ALA A 44 -1.77 0.47 -1.85
C ALA A 44 -0.49 1.05 -1.20
N CYS A 45 0.09 2.10 -1.80
CA CYS A 45 1.15 2.96 -1.25
C CYS A 45 2.25 2.27 -0.41
N GLY A 46 2.66 1.05 -0.77
CA GLY A 46 3.71 0.31 -0.06
C GLY A 46 3.46 0.22 1.47
N PRO A 47 4.40 0.68 2.32
CA PRO A 47 4.28 0.54 3.78
C PRO A 47 3.07 1.27 4.36
N VAL A 48 2.67 2.39 3.74
CA VAL A 48 1.53 3.20 4.21
C VAL A 48 0.23 2.41 4.06
N GLY A 49 0.00 1.77 2.92
CA GLY A 49 -1.21 0.95 2.73
C GLY A 49 -1.22 -0.27 3.64
N LEU A 50 -0.06 -0.86 3.92
CA LEU A 50 0.05 -1.96 4.89
C LEU A 50 -0.35 -1.51 6.31
N ILE A 51 0.06 -0.32 6.74
CA ILE A 51 -0.35 0.23 8.05
C ILE A 51 -1.86 0.47 8.07
N VAL A 52 -2.40 1.12 7.03
CA VAL A 52 -3.84 1.43 6.94
C VAL A 52 -4.66 0.15 7.02
N ILE A 53 -4.32 -0.89 6.23
CA ILE A 53 -5.09 -2.13 6.24
C ILE A 53 -4.98 -2.88 7.57
N CYS A 54 -3.84 -2.81 8.25
CA CYS A 54 -3.66 -3.37 9.58
C CYS A 54 -4.57 -2.69 10.61
N CYS A 55 -4.83 -1.39 10.47
CA CYS A 55 -5.75 -0.64 11.33
C CYS A 55 -7.25 -0.88 11.01
N LEU A 56 -7.60 -1.40 9.83
CA LEU A 56 -8.99 -1.68 9.46
C LEU A 56 -9.57 -2.91 10.18
N ARG A 57 -10.88 -2.93 10.41
CA ARG A 57 -11.49 -3.84 11.40
C ARG A 57 -11.61 -5.33 11.04
N SER A 58 -11.44 -5.88 9.84
CA SER A 58 -11.87 -7.27 9.52
C SER A 58 -13.38 -7.45 9.52
N LEU A 59 -13.87 -7.94 8.37
CA LEU A 59 -15.29 -8.16 8.12
C LEU A 59 -15.89 -9.29 8.95
N LYS A 60 -15.05 -10.19 9.48
CA LYS A 60 -15.48 -11.28 10.36
C LYS A 60 -16.10 -10.80 11.69
N ARG A 61 -15.96 -9.51 12.01
CA ARG A 61 -16.52 -8.88 13.21
C ARG A 61 -17.81 -8.08 12.95
N ALA A 62 -18.35 -8.12 11.73
CA ALA A 62 -19.63 -7.50 11.41
C ALA A 62 -20.77 -8.33 12.03
N GLU A 63 -21.69 -7.67 12.71
CA GLU A 63 -22.83 -8.33 13.37
C GLU A 63 -24.05 -8.42 12.44
N THR A 64 -24.13 -7.52 11.46
CA THR A 64 -25.23 -7.45 10.49
C THR A 64 -24.73 -7.46 9.05
N PRO A 65 -25.55 -7.92 8.08
CA PRO A 65 -25.21 -7.86 6.65
C PRO A 65 -24.97 -6.43 6.16
N GLU A 66 -25.77 -5.46 6.63
CA GLU A 66 -25.60 -4.05 6.26
C GLU A 66 -24.28 -3.45 6.80
N GLU A 67 -23.86 -3.84 8.00
CA GLU A 67 -22.56 -3.44 8.54
C GLU A 67 -21.41 -4.04 7.72
N TYR A 68 -21.54 -5.32 7.32
CA TYR A 68 -20.57 -6.01 6.47
C TYR A 68 -20.34 -5.24 5.17
N GLU A 69 -21.42 -4.94 4.43
CA GLU A 69 -21.33 -4.23 3.13
C GLU A 69 -20.72 -2.84 3.27
N ARG A 70 -21.10 -2.09 4.32
CA ARG A 70 -20.55 -0.76 4.58
C ARG A 70 -19.06 -0.82 4.92
N MET A 71 -18.65 -1.78 5.73
CA MET A 71 -17.25 -1.98 6.09
C MET A 71 -16.41 -2.43 4.89
N GLU A 72 -16.94 -3.33 4.07
CA GLU A 72 -16.28 -3.82 2.87
C GLU A 72 -16.09 -2.69 1.86
N THR A 73 -17.17 -1.96 1.54
CA THR A 73 -17.15 -0.86 0.57
C THR A 73 -16.16 0.22 0.98
N ARG A 74 -16.14 0.62 2.26
CA ARG A 74 -15.19 1.62 2.76
C ARG A 74 -13.75 1.15 2.68
N ALA A 75 -13.48 -0.10 3.05
CA ALA A 75 -12.13 -0.66 2.99
C ALA A 75 -11.65 -0.78 1.54
N ASN A 76 -12.49 -1.29 0.64
CA ASN A 76 -12.18 -1.43 -0.78
C ASN A 76 -11.98 -0.07 -1.46
N LEU A 77 -12.83 0.91 -1.14
CA LEU A 77 -12.66 2.28 -1.62
C LEU A 77 -11.34 2.90 -1.12
N THR A 78 -11.00 2.69 0.15
CA THR A 78 -9.73 3.18 0.72
C THR A 78 -8.53 2.55 0.01
N GLY A 79 -8.53 1.22 -0.16
CA GLY A 79 -7.49 0.53 -0.92
C GLY A 79 -7.41 1.04 -2.36
N GLY A 80 -8.55 1.21 -3.03
CA GLY A 80 -8.65 1.74 -4.38
C GLY A 80 -8.09 3.15 -4.53
N ILE A 81 -8.40 4.06 -3.60
CA ILE A 81 -7.86 5.43 -3.58
C ILE A 81 -6.34 5.39 -3.38
N LEU A 82 -5.83 4.61 -2.43
CA LEU A 82 -4.39 4.48 -2.18
C LEU A 82 -3.66 3.92 -3.41
N THR A 83 -4.23 2.89 -4.04
CA THR A 83 -3.73 2.33 -5.30
C THR A 83 -3.74 3.39 -6.41
N GLY A 84 -4.81 4.16 -6.55
CA GLY A 84 -4.92 5.23 -7.54
C GLY A 84 -3.86 6.32 -7.35
N ILE A 85 -3.63 6.77 -6.10
CA ILE A 85 -2.59 7.74 -5.77
C ILE A 85 -1.20 7.18 -6.09
N ALA A 86 -0.93 5.93 -5.70
CA ALA A 86 0.35 5.29 -5.96
C ALA A 86 0.65 5.19 -7.46
N LEU A 87 -0.35 4.81 -8.27
CA LEU A 87 -0.22 4.75 -9.72
C LEU A 87 -0.02 6.15 -10.32
N PHE A 88 -0.82 7.14 -9.90
CA PHE A 88 -0.72 8.51 -10.40
C PHE A 88 0.69 9.10 -10.15
N LEU A 89 1.22 8.94 -8.94
CA LEU A 89 2.57 9.39 -8.61
C LEU A 89 3.64 8.65 -9.43
N SER A 90 3.48 7.33 -9.61
CA SER A 90 4.42 6.52 -10.40
C SER A 90 4.44 6.95 -11.87
N PHE A 91 3.28 7.15 -12.49
CA PHE A 91 3.16 7.63 -13.87
C PHE A 91 3.70 9.07 -14.03
N GLY A 92 3.41 9.95 -13.06
CA GLY A 92 3.92 11.32 -13.05
C GLY A 92 5.45 11.38 -13.00
N LEU A 93 6.07 10.56 -12.13
CA LEU A 93 7.53 10.47 -12.02
C LEU A 93 8.17 9.89 -13.29
N ILE A 94 7.59 8.84 -13.87
CA ILE A 94 8.07 8.26 -15.13
C ILE A 94 7.98 9.29 -16.26
N SER A 95 6.86 10.01 -16.37
CA SER A 95 6.66 11.02 -17.42
C SER A 95 7.67 12.16 -17.28
N LEU A 96 7.93 12.61 -16.06
CA LEU A 96 8.94 13.64 -15.79
C LEU A 96 10.35 13.16 -16.19
N ALA A 97 10.69 11.91 -15.87
CA ALA A 97 12.01 11.33 -16.19
C ALA A 97 12.24 11.06 -17.68
N ILE A 98 11.16 10.94 -18.48
CA ILE A 98 11.26 10.75 -19.93
C ILE A 98 11.40 12.10 -20.66
N ILE A 99 10.74 13.15 -20.15
CA ILE A 99 10.63 14.45 -20.83
C ILE A 99 11.72 15.43 -20.37
N GLY A 100 12.19 15.33 -19.13
CA GLY A 100 13.23 16.19 -18.54
C GLY A 100 14.63 15.62 -18.71
#